data_AF-A0A359CRI7-F1
#
_entry.id   AF-A0A359CRI7-F1
#
_cell.length_a   1.000
_cell.length_b   1.000
_cell.length_c   1.000
_cell.angle_alpha   90.00
_cell.angle_beta   90.00
_cell.angle_gamma   90.00
#
_symmetry.space_group_name_H-M   'P 1'
#
loop_
_entity.id
_entity.type
_entity.pdbx_description
1 polymer ?
#
loop_
_entity_poly.entity_id
_entity_poly.type
_entity_poly.pdbx_seq_one_letter_code
_entity_poly.pdbx_strand_id
1 'polypeptide(L)' 'MNKKWLLFTAVTIIIAAVTVGTVFAVAPIKLIVNGQEVSPSVPIQIVNNEVMAPVTQIAEKLGATVEWDNKNKTV' A
#
# COMPACT_ATOMS: atom_id res chain seq x y z
N MET A 1 -45.09 18.54 -17.41
CA MET A 1 -43.98 17.84 -16.73
C MET A 1 -43.90 18.32 -15.29
N ASN A 2 -44.12 17.43 -14.33
CA ASN A 2 -44.43 17.80 -12.95
C ASN A 2 -43.13 18.12 -12.22
N LYS A 3 -42.92 19.39 -11.84
CA LYS A 3 -41.68 19.88 -11.19
C LYS A 3 -41.25 19.06 -9.95
N LYS A 4 -42.20 18.35 -9.33
CA LYS A 4 -41.99 17.42 -8.21
C LYS A 4 -41.09 16.22 -8.58
N TRP A 5 -41.12 15.74 -9.82
CA TRP A 5 -40.30 14.60 -10.26
C TRP A 5 -38.84 14.99 -10.47
N LEU A 6 -38.61 16.22 -10.94
CA LEU A 6 -37.28 16.83 -11.05
C LEU A 6 -36.59 17.02 -9.68
N LEU A 7 -37.36 17.35 -8.65
CA LEU A 7 -36.86 17.43 -7.27
C LEU A 7 -36.49 16.06 -6.71
N PHE A 8 -37.30 15.03 -7.00
CA PHE A 8 -37.00 13.67 -6.56
C PHE A 8 -35.70 13.15 -7.19
N THR A 9 -35.52 13.30 -8.51
CA THR A 9 -34.30 12.81 -9.18
C THR A 9 -33.05 13.56 -8.74
N ALA A 10 -33.14 14.86 -8.48
CA ALA A 10 -32.04 15.65 -7.94
C ALA A 10 -31.61 15.17 -6.54
N VAL A 11 -32.57 14.84 -5.67
CA VAL A 11 -32.28 14.32 -4.32
C VAL A 11 -31.62 12.95 -4.38
N THR A 12 -32.05 12.05 -5.28
CA THR A 12 -31.41 10.73 -5.43
C THR A 12 -29.97 10.82 -5.91
N ILE A 13 -29.66 11.76 -6.81
CA ILE A 13 -28.30 11.99 -7.31
C ILE A 13 -27.39 12.52 -6.19
N ILE A 14 -27.90 13.41 -5.34
CA ILE A 14 -27.14 13.95 -4.20
C ILE A 14 -26.84 12.84 -3.17
N ILE A 15 -27.81 11.97 -2.87
CA ILE A 15 -27.62 10.86 -1.94
C ILE A 15 -26.58 9.85 -2.48
N ALA A 16 -26.63 9.53 -3.77
CA ALA A 16 -25.64 8.64 -4.41
C ALA A 16 -24.21 9.23 -4.39
N ALA A 17 -24.07 10.56 -4.49
CA ALA A 17 -22.78 11.24 -4.40
C ALA A 17 -22.21 11.28 -2.97
N VAL A 18 -23.02 11.07 -1.93
CA VAL A 18 -22.57 11.06 -0.53
C VAL A 18 -22.14 9.65 -0.08
N THR A 19 -22.52 8.60 -0.80
CA THR A 19 -22.15 7.21 -0.46
C THR A 19 -20.74 6.79 -0.87
N VAL A 20 -19.86 7.72 -1.25
CA VAL A 20 -18.45 7.40 -1.51
C VAL A 20 -17.79 7.13 -0.16
N GLY A 21 -17.76 5.87 0.25
CA GLY A 21 -17.14 5.45 1.51
C GLY A 21 -15.68 5.87 1.55
N THR A 22 -15.28 6.53 2.64
CA THR A 22 -13.89 6.87 2.89
C THR A 22 -13.12 5.57 3.14
N VAL A 23 -12.22 5.20 2.23
CA VAL A 23 -11.30 4.09 2.46
C VAL A 23 -10.19 4.59 3.38
N PHE A 24 -10.10 4.03 4.59
CA PHE A 24 -8.97 4.25 5.47
C PHE A 24 -7.83 3.32 5.05
N ALA A 25 -6.78 3.88 4.46
CA ALA A 25 -5.55 3.15 4.25
C ALA A 25 -4.88 2.88 5.61
N VAL A 26 -4.52 1.63 5.87
CA VAL A 26 -3.67 1.29 7.02
C VAL A 26 -2.31 1.98 6.83
N ALA A 27 -1.77 2.56 7.90
CA ALA A 27 -0.46 3.20 7.86
C ALA A 27 0.61 2.22 7.34
N PRO A 28 1.47 2.62 6.40
CA PRO A 28 2.49 1.74 5.84
C PRO A 28 3.50 1.34 6.93
N ILE A 29 3.95 0.09 6.89
CA ILE A 29 4.99 -0.42 7.78
C ILE A 29 6.32 0.24 7.38
N LYS A 30 7.00 0.83 8.36
CA LYS A 30 8.31 1.47 8.17
C LYS A 30 9.44 0.47 8.36
N LEU A 31 10.44 0.51 7.48
CA LEU A 31 11.70 -0.22 7.63
C LEU A 31 12.77 0.73 8.16
N ILE A 32 13.30 0.45 9.33
CA ILE A 32 14.38 1.24 9.95
C ILE A 32 15.55 0.32 10.23
N VAL A 33 16.71 0.61 9.65
CA VAL A 33 17.96 -0.15 9.84
C VAL A 33 19.02 0.81 10.36
N ASN A 34 19.65 0.50 11.50
CA ASN A 34 20.66 1.36 12.13
C ASN A 34 20.19 2.81 12.36
N GLY A 35 18.92 3.00 12.72
CA GLY A 35 18.32 4.32 12.96
C GLY A 35 18.00 5.13 11.68
N GLN A 36 18.23 4.57 10.50
CA GLN A 36 17.89 5.20 9.22
C GLN A 36 16.64 4.57 8.62
N GLU A 37 15.67 5.39 8.22
CA GLU A 37 14.49 4.93 7.49
C GLU A 37 14.91 4.53 6.07
N VAL A 38 14.59 3.29 5.69
CA VAL A 38 14.91 2.71 4.39
C VAL A 38 13.62 2.66 3.59
N SER A 39 13.61 3.30 2.42
CA SER A 39 12.49 3.17 1.48
C SER A 39 12.53 1.78 0.84
N PRO A 40 11.56 0.90 1.14
CA PRO A 40 11.58 -0.45 0.61
C PRO A 40 11.26 -0.44 -0.90
N SER A 41 11.97 -1.24 -1.69
CA SER A 41 11.75 -1.40 -3.13
C SER A 41 10.51 -2.25 -3.43
N VAL A 42 10.12 -3.09 -2.48
CA VAL A 42 8.92 -3.92 -2.52
C VAL A 42 8.07 -3.60 -1.29
N PRO A 43 6.73 -3.47 -1.42
CA PRO A 43 5.86 -3.22 -0.28
C PRO A 43 6.03 -4.26 0.82
N ILE A 44 6.17 -3.80 2.06
CA ILE A 44 6.21 -4.66 3.24
C ILE A 44 4.79 -5.11 3.54
N GLN A 45 4.61 -6.41 3.77
CA GLN A 45 3.31 -7.03 3.94
C GLN A 45 3.32 -7.97 5.14
N ILE A 46 2.14 -8.18 5.72
CA ILE A 46 1.96 -9.21 6.75
C ILE A 46 1.40 -10.45 6.06
N VAL A 47 2.14 -11.55 6.11
CA VAL A 47 1.77 -12.85 5.55
C VAL A 47 1.85 -13.87 6.67
N ASN A 48 0.79 -14.65 6.90
CA ASN A 48 0.72 -15.65 7.97
C ASN A 48 1.12 -15.09 9.36
N ASN A 49 0.67 -13.89 9.71
CA ASN A 49 1.04 -13.18 10.94
C ASN A 49 2.52 -12.78 11.07
N GLU A 50 3.31 -12.87 10.00
CA GLU A 50 4.71 -12.46 9.97
C GLU A 50 4.90 -11.28 9.01
N VAL A 51 5.84 -10.39 9.33
CA VAL A 51 6.18 -9.25 8.48
C VAL A 51 7.21 -9.69 7.43
N MET A 52 6.82 -9.66 6.16
CA MET A 52 7.70 -9.89 5.03
C MET A 52 8.31 -8.57 4.57
N ALA A 53 9.64 -8.49 4.62
CA ALA A 53 10.40 -7.32 4.19
C ALA A 53 11.50 -7.71 3.17
N PRO A 54 11.98 -6.75 2.35
CA PRO A 54 12.99 -7.03 1.32
C PRO A 54 14.33 -7.41 1.94
N VAL A 55 14.71 -8.68 1.84
CA VAL A 55 15.97 -9.20 2.41
C VAL A 55 17.20 -8.50 1.83
N THR A 56 17.17 -8.16 0.55
CA THR A 56 18.29 -7.55 -0.18
C THR A 56 18.67 -6.20 0.41
N GLN A 57 17.70 -5.31 0.58
CA GLN A 57 17.94 -3.97 1.12
C GLN A 57 18.38 -4.02 2.59
N ILE A 58 17.84 -4.95 3.37
CA ILE A 58 18.26 -5.15 4.76
C ILE A 58 19.72 -5.60 4.79
N ALA A 59 20.09 -6.60 3.97
CA ALA A 59 21.45 -7.11 3.88
C ALA A 59 22.45 -6.02 3.44
N GLU A 60 22.13 -5.24 2.39
CA GLU A 60 22.95 -4.12 1.92
C GLU A 60 23.17 -3.06 3.00
N LYS A 61 22.11 -2.70 3.74
CA LYS A 61 22.21 -1.72 4.84
C LYS A 61 22.99 -2.24 6.04
N LEU A 62 23.11 -3.55 6.18
CA LEU A 62 23.96 -4.21 7.17
C LEU A 62 25.41 -4.42 6.67
N GLY A 63 25.73 -4.00 5.45
CA GLY A 63 27.09 -4.03 4.88
C GLY A 63 27.39 -5.25 4.01
N ALA A 64 26.39 -6.05 3.66
CA ALA A 64 26.56 -7.13 2.68
C ALA A 64 26.52 -6.58 1.24
N THR A 65 27.22 -7.26 0.33
CA THR A 65 27.03 -7.07 -1.12
C THR A 65 26.03 -8.12 -1.59
N VAL A 66 24.94 -7.68 -2.23
CA VAL A 66 23.92 -8.56 -2.80
C VAL A 66 24.03 -8.51 -4.32
N GLU A 67 24.15 -9.66 -4.95
CA GLU A 67 24.26 -9.78 -6.41
C GLU A 67 23.25 -10.80 -6.94
N TRP A 68 22.80 -10.59 -8.17
CA TRP A 68 21.92 -11.54 -8.85
C TRP A 68 22.72 -12.70 -9.43
N ASP A 69 22.48 -13.92 -8.94
CA ASP A 69 22.94 -15.14 -9.57
C ASP A 69 22.03 -15.47 -10.77
N ASN A 70 22.51 -15.17 -11.96
CA ASN A 70 21.77 -15.41 -13.20
C ASN A 70 21.64 -16.91 -13.55
N LYS A 71 22.52 -17.77 -13.03
CA LYS A 71 22.51 -19.21 -13.27
C LYS A 71 21.41 -19.88 -12.45
N ASN A 72 21.29 -19.50 -11.18
CA ASN A 72 20.32 -20.09 -10.25
C ASN A 72 19.03 -19.27 -10.10
N LYS A 73 18.96 -18.08 -10.71
CA LYS A 73 17.83 -17.13 -10.63
C LYS A 73 17.50 -16.75 -9.18
N THR A 74 18.54 -16.52 -8.39
CA THR A 74 18.43 -16.09 -7.00
C THR A 74 19.28 -14.86 -6.74
N VAL A 75 18.97 -14.17 -5.66
CA VAL A 75 19.87 -13.25 -4.96
C VAL A 75 20.63 -13.97 -3.85
#